data_AF-A0A932W2F3-F1
#
_entry.id   AF-A0A932W2F3-F1
#
_cell.length_a   1.000
_cell.length_b   1.000
_cell.length_c   1.000
_cell.angle_alpha   90.00
_cell.angle_beta   90.00
_cell.angle_gamma   90.00
#
_symmetry.space_group_name_H-M   'P 1'
#
loop_
_entity.id
_entity.type
_entity.pdbx_description
1 polymer ?
#
loop_
_entity_poly.entity_id
_entity_poly.type
_entity_poly.pdbx_seq_one_letter_code
_entity_poly.pdbx_strand_id
1 'polypeptide(L)'
;MSDDDAPKPEQELDQVLAFEEEVKADVRKRDSLYDQVRALPRPQKVILALRCGMEARLVLLKSYDPMIYFYLCKNPKITAEEIVEIAKSDLLTPNTVELIARNKDWMTNERVKFNIVMNRKTPRAVALHVFGLLNIRSLKQIAKTPGSPPAFRRLALNKLQGLPAE
;
A
#
# COMPACT_ATOMS: atom_id res chain seq x y z
N MET A 1 -43.42 7.90 -29.59
CA MET A 1 -43.70 6.51 -29.17
C MET A 1 -42.98 5.62 -30.15
N SER A 2 -41.76 5.22 -29.79
CA SER A 2 -41.08 4.08 -30.39
C SER A 2 -40.28 3.47 -29.25
N ASP A 3 -40.99 2.64 -28.50
CA ASP A 3 -40.44 1.77 -27.48
C ASP A 3 -39.54 0.71 -28.14
N ASP A 4 -38.57 0.24 -27.36
CA ASP A 4 -37.72 -0.94 -27.59
C ASP A 4 -36.77 -0.94 -28.80
N ASP A 5 -35.62 -0.28 -28.63
CA ASP A 5 -34.35 -0.78 -29.16
C ASP A 5 -33.55 -1.43 -28.02
N ALA A 6 -34.21 -2.36 -27.30
CA ALA A 6 -33.53 -3.23 -26.36
C ALA A 6 -32.69 -4.23 -27.20
N PRO A 7 -31.38 -4.37 -26.94
CA PRO A 7 -30.54 -5.32 -27.67
C PRO A 7 -31.16 -6.71 -27.59
N LYS A 8 -31.16 -7.43 -28.72
CA LYS A 8 -31.77 -8.77 -28.77
C LYS A 8 -31.07 -9.67 -27.76
N PRO A 9 -31.80 -10.57 -27.05
CA PRO A 9 -31.22 -11.41 -25.98
C PRO A 9 -29.98 -12.20 -26.42
N GLU A 10 -29.91 -12.57 -27.70
CA GLU A 10 -28.79 -13.29 -28.30
C GLU A 10 -27.53 -12.41 -28.44
N GLN A 11 -27.69 -11.11 -28.73
CA GLN A 11 -26.58 -10.16 -28.82
C GLN A 11 -26.03 -9.77 -27.45
N GLU A 12 -26.88 -9.72 -26.42
CA GLU A 12 -26.44 -9.54 -25.03
C GLU A 12 -25.63 -10.74 -24.55
N LEU A 13 -26.07 -11.96 -24.89
CA LEU A 13 -25.36 -13.20 -24.54
C LEU A 13 -23.96 -13.28 -25.18
N ASP A 14 -23.85 -12.94 -26.47
CA ASP A 14 -22.57 -12.90 -27.19
C ASP A 14 -21.58 -11.88 -26.61
N GLN A 15 -22.07 -10.70 -26.21
CA GLN A 15 -21.25 -9.68 -25.54
C GLN A 15 -20.74 -10.12 -24.18
N VAL A 16 -21.59 -10.79 -23.39
CA VAL A 16 -21.20 -11.35 -22.09
C VAL A 16 -20.15 -12.45 -22.25
N LEU A 17 -20.32 -13.35 -23.23
CA LEU A 17 -19.36 -14.42 -23.50
C LEU A 17 -18.00 -13.87 -23.96
N ALA A 18 -17.98 -12.86 -24.84
CA ALA A 18 -16.74 -12.21 -25.27
C ALA A 18 -16.01 -11.54 -24.10
N PHE A 19 -16.75 -10.82 -23.23
CA PHE A 19 -16.18 -10.23 -22.03
C PHE A 19 -15.61 -11.29 -21.07
N GLU A 20 -16.32 -12.41 -20.87
CA GLU A 20 -15.81 -13.51 -20.06
C GLU A 20 -14.52 -14.11 -20.62
N GLU A 21 -14.41 -14.29 -21.94
CA GLU A 21 -13.21 -14.80 -22.58
C GLU A 21 -12.02 -13.85 -22.43
N GLU A 22 -12.24 -12.54 -22.63
CA GLU A 22 -11.22 -11.52 -22.38
C GLU A 22 -10.75 -11.53 -20.92
N VAL A 23 -11.68 -11.58 -19.97
CA VAL A 23 -11.37 -11.68 -18.54
C VAL A 23 -10.56 -12.94 -18.24
N LYS A 24 -10.96 -14.11 -18.78
CA LYS A 24 -10.24 -15.38 -18.60
C LYS A 24 -8.83 -15.29 -19.19
N ALA A 25 -8.65 -14.68 -20.36
CA ALA A 25 -7.34 -14.52 -20.98
C ALA A 25 -6.41 -13.62 -20.15
N ASP A 26 -6.93 -12.51 -19.62
CA ASP A 26 -6.16 -11.60 -18.77
C ASP A 26 -5.80 -12.20 -17.41
N VAL A 27 -6.70 -13.00 -16.82
CA VAL A 27 -6.39 -13.77 -15.61
C VAL A 27 -5.24 -14.75 -15.87
N ARG A 28 -5.30 -15.52 -16.97
CA ARG A 28 -4.23 -16.47 -17.34
C ARG A 28 -2.88 -15.77 -17.55
N LYS A 29 -2.86 -14.60 -18.19
CA LYS A 29 -1.63 -13.79 -18.36
C LYS A 29 -1.04 -13.38 -17.01
N ARG A 30 -1.89 -12.90 -16.08
CA ARG A 30 -1.47 -12.49 -14.73
C ARG A 30 -0.93 -13.66 -13.92
N ASP A 31 -1.56 -14.82 -14.01
CA ASP A 31 -1.09 -16.05 -13.35
C ASP A 31 0.28 -16.47 -13.91
N SER A 32 0.46 -16.42 -15.24
CA SER A 32 1.76 -16.70 -15.85
C SER A 32 2.85 -15.73 -15.38
N LEU A 33 2.55 -14.43 -15.31
CA LEU A 33 3.49 -13.44 -14.77
C LEU A 33 3.78 -13.69 -13.29
N TYR A 34 2.76 -14.02 -12.50
CA TYR A 34 2.89 -14.35 -11.09
C TYR A 34 3.87 -15.51 -10.89
N ASP A 35 3.67 -16.60 -11.63
CA ASP A 35 4.51 -17.79 -11.57
C ASP A 35 5.96 -17.51 -12.02
N GLN A 36 6.12 -16.76 -13.11
CA GLN A 36 7.44 -16.35 -13.60
C GLN A 36 8.19 -15.54 -12.54
N VAL A 37 7.57 -14.49 -11.98
CA VAL A 37 8.20 -13.66 -10.96
C VAL A 37 8.48 -14.46 -9.70
N ARG A 38 7.60 -15.38 -9.31
CA ARG A 38 7.79 -16.24 -8.14
C ARG A 38 8.97 -17.20 -8.32
N ALA A 39 9.17 -17.73 -9.51
CA ALA A 39 10.28 -18.62 -9.86
C ALA A 39 11.65 -17.90 -9.87
N LEU A 40 11.68 -16.57 -10.01
CA LEU A 40 12.95 -15.82 -10.04
C LEU A 40 13.74 -15.97 -8.72
N PRO A 41 15.07 -16.18 -8.81
CA PRO A 41 15.98 -16.06 -7.67
C PRO A 41 15.91 -14.66 -7.03
N ARG A 42 16.25 -14.58 -5.74
CA ARG A 42 16.19 -13.32 -4.98
C ARG A 42 16.92 -12.14 -5.65
N PRO A 43 18.16 -12.28 -6.16
CA PRO A 43 18.85 -11.15 -6.82
C PRO A 43 18.09 -10.63 -8.05
N GLN A 44 17.47 -11.52 -8.82
CA GLN A 44 16.70 -11.14 -10.01
C GLN A 44 15.40 -10.43 -9.62
N LYS A 45 14.73 -10.86 -8.54
CA LYS A 45 13.57 -10.15 -7.98
C LYS A 45 13.93 -8.73 -7.52
N VAL A 46 15.09 -8.56 -6.89
CA VAL A 46 15.61 -7.24 -6.48
C VAL A 46 15.84 -6.33 -7.69
N ILE A 47 16.49 -6.84 -8.74
CA ILE A 47 16.71 -6.08 -9.97
C ILE A 47 15.37 -5.73 -10.64
N LEU A 48 14.44 -6.68 -10.70
CA LEU A 48 13.11 -6.47 -11.25
C LEU A 48 12.36 -5.37 -10.49
N ALA A 49 12.39 -5.38 -9.16
CA ALA A 49 11.70 -4.41 -8.30
C ALA A 49 12.05 -2.95 -8.66
N LEU A 50 13.28 -2.68 -9.09
CA LEU A 50 13.75 -1.34 -9.42
C LEU A 50 13.12 -0.74 -10.70
N ARG A 51 12.67 -1.59 -11.65
CA ARG A 51 12.32 -1.13 -13.01
C ARG A 51 11.00 -1.66 -13.53
N CYS A 52 10.36 -2.58 -12.82
CA CYS A 52 9.18 -3.26 -13.32
C CYS A 52 7.93 -2.37 -13.36
N GLY A 53 6.98 -2.79 -14.21
CA GLY A 53 5.65 -2.20 -14.32
C GLY A 53 4.72 -2.59 -13.17
N MET A 54 3.50 -2.05 -13.19
CA MET A 54 2.51 -2.22 -12.13
C MET A 54 2.24 -3.69 -11.79
N GLU A 55 2.01 -4.54 -12.78
CA GLU A 55 1.65 -5.95 -12.55
C GLU A 55 2.72 -6.70 -11.77
N ALA A 56 3.98 -6.58 -12.17
CA ALA A 56 5.10 -7.20 -11.48
C ALA A 56 5.31 -6.62 -10.07
N ARG A 57 5.05 -5.32 -9.84
CA ARG A 57 5.09 -4.74 -8.48
C ARG A 57 4.01 -5.34 -7.59
N LEU A 58 2.79 -5.54 -8.09
CA LEU A 58 1.72 -6.20 -7.34
C LEU A 58 2.10 -7.63 -6.93
N VAL A 59 2.79 -8.36 -7.81
CA VAL A 59 3.34 -9.69 -7.47
C VAL A 59 4.43 -9.57 -6.40
N LEU A 60 5.37 -8.64 -6.57
CA LEU A 60 6.48 -8.43 -5.64
C LEU A 60 6.03 -7.91 -4.27
N LEU A 61 4.94 -7.14 -4.17
CA LEU A 61 4.36 -6.69 -2.90
C LEU A 61 3.86 -7.86 -2.05
N LYS A 62 3.40 -8.94 -2.70
CA LYS A 62 2.98 -10.19 -2.05
C LYS A 62 4.16 -11.10 -1.68
N SER A 63 5.39 -10.73 -2.07
CA SER A 63 6.57 -11.52 -1.72
C SER A 63 6.95 -11.32 -0.24
N TYR A 64 7.37 -12.40 0.41
CA TYR A 64 7.81 -12.38 1.81
C TYR A 64 9.31 -12.04 1.93
N ASP A 65 9.74 -10.92 1.36
CA ASP A 65 11.14 -10.46 1.42
C ASP A 65 11.24 -8.96 1.73
N PRO A 66 11.74 -8.58 2.93
CA PRO A 66 11.96 -7.18 3.31
C PRO A 66 12.86 -6.39 2.34
N MET A 67 13.80 -7.07 1.68
CA MET A 67 14.73 -6.44 0.75
C MET A 67 13.99 -5.95 -0.50
N ILE A 68 13.00 -6.72 -0.99
CA ILE A 68 12.20 -6.34 -2.15
C ILE A 68 11.46 -5.02 -1.90
N TYR A 69 10.95 -4.80 -0.69
CA TYR A 69 10.25 -3.56 -0.35
C TYR A 69 11.16 -2.33 -0.41
N PHE A 70 12.40 -2.45 0.07
CA PHE A 70 13.38 -1.37 -0.02
C PHE A 70 13.65 -0.98 -1.49
N TYR A 71 13.75 -1.96 -2.39
CA TYR A 71 13.98 -1.71 -3.81
C TYR A 71 12.72 -1.26 -4.56
N LEU A 72 11.53 -1.73 -4.17
CA LEU A 72 10.26 -1.21 -4.68
C LEU A 72 10.11 0.29 -4.39
N CYS A 73 10.46 0.73 -3.18
CA CYS A 73 10.48 2.17 -2.84
C CYS A 73 11.44 3.00 -3.72
N LYS A 74 12.42 2.38 -4.37
CA LYS A 74 13.35 3.05 -5.30
C LYS A 74 12.86 3.03 -6.76
N ASN A 75 11.76 2.34 -7.05
CA ASN A 75 11.19 2.29 -8.39
C ASN A 75 10.54 3.65 -8.73
N PRO A 76 10.90 4.29 -9.86
CA PRO A 76 10.35 5.60 -10.23
C PRO A 76 8.84 5.58 -10.52
N LYS A 77 8.26 4.39 -10.75
CA LYS A 77 6.83 4.20 -11.03
C LYS A 77 6.04 3.75 -9.79
N ILE A 78 6.65 3.77 -8.60
CA ILE A 78 5.92 3.42 -7.38
C ILE A 78 4.87 4.47 -7.04
N THR A 79 3.71 4.00 -6.60
CA THR A 79 2.57 4.85 -6.27
C THR A 79 2.43 5.04 -4.76
N ALA A 80 1.71 6.09 -4.36
CA ALA A 80 1.45 6.37 -2.94
C ALA A 80 0.67 5.22 -2.26
N GLU A 81 -0.27 4.56 -2.96
CA GLU A 81 -1.01 3.43 -2.41
C GLU A 81 -0.09 2.21 -2.14
N GLU A 82 0.86 1.94 -3.04
CA GLU A 82 1.86 0.89 -2.81
C GLU A 82 2.75 1.21 -1.59
N ILE A 83 3.10 2.48 -1.38
CA ILE A 83 3.83 2.92 -0.18
C ILE A 83 2.99 2.76 1.09
N VAL A 84 1.68 3.02 1.04
CA VAL A 84 0.76 2.79 2.17
C VAL A 84 0.77 1.32 2.58
N GLU A 85 0.70 0.40 1.62
CA GLU A 85 0.77 -1.05 1.88
C GLU A 85 2.13 -1.47 2.45
N ILE A 86 3.23 -0.96 1.89
CA ILE A 86 4.58 -1.23 2.42
C ILE A 86 4.71 -0.72 3.86
N ALA A 87 4.25 0.49 4.18
CA ALA A 87 4.34 1.08 5.51
C ALA A 87 3.52 0.31 6.56
N LYS A 88 2.44 -0.36 6.15
CA LYS A 88 1.59 -1.19 7.01
C LYS A 88 2.20 -2.56 7.31
N SER A 89 3.08 -3.06 6.44
CA SER A 89 3.53 -4.45 6.47
C SER A 89 4.47 -4.78 7.63
N ASP A 90 4.39 -6.03 8.09
CA ASP A 90 5.29 -6.60 9.10
C ASP A 90 6.73 -6.86 8.58
N LEU A 91 6.93 -6.79 7.25
CA LEU A 91 8.23 -6.92 6.59
C LEU A 91 9.01 -5.60 6.51
N LEU A 92 8.46 -4.53 7.07
CA LEU A 92 9.10 -3.22 7.07
C LEU A 92 10.43 -3.27 7.84
N THR A 93 11.46 -2.61 7.30
CA THR A 93 12.80 -2.53 7.92
C THR A 93 13.14 -1.08 8.27
N PRO A 94 14.03 -0.82 9.24
CA PRO A 94 14.47 0.53 9.57
C PRO A 94 14.93 1.33 8.34
N ASN A 95 15.71 0.71 7.45
CA ASN A 95 16.19 1.37 6.23
C ASN A 95 15.04 1.73 5.28
N THR A 96 14.04 0.86 5.15
CA THR A 96 12.84 1.14 4.34
C THR A 96 12.00 2.26 4.96
N VAL A 97 11.84 2.26 6.28
CA VAL A 97 11.14 3.35 6.99
C VAL A 97 11.83 4.69 6.74
N GLU A 98 13.15 4.74 6.92
CA GLU A 98 13.92 5.96 6.70
C GLU A 98 13.78 6.46 5.26
N LEU A 99 13.84 5.55 4.29
CA LEU A 99 13.64 5.89 2.88
C LEU A 99 12.25 6.50 2.65
N ILE A 100 11.21 5.94 3.29
CA ILE A 100 9.85 6.48 3.18
C ILE A 100 9.73 7.84 3.86
N ALA A 101 10.23 7.96 5.09
CA ALA A 101 10.12 9.16 5.92
C ALA A 101 10.89 10.37 5.34
N ARG A 102 11.94 10.14 4.55
CA ARG A 102 12.69 11.20 3.86
C ARG A 102 11.98 11.76 2.63
N ASN A 103 11.02 11.02 2.06
CA ASN A 103 10.29 11.45 0.87
C ASN A 103 9.12 12.37 1.28
N LYS A 104 9.23 13.67 0.95
CA LYS A 104 8.21 14.67 1.31
C LYS A 104 6.84 14.35 0.72
N ASP A 105 6.80 13.85 -0.51
CA ASP A 105 5.53 13.57 -1.21
C ASP A 105 4.75 12.47 -0.49
N TRP A 106 5.42 11.40 -0.08
CA TRP A 106 4.76 10.33 0.69
C TRP A 106 4.37 10.78 2.09
N MET A 107 5.14 11.70 2.69
CA MET A 107 4.84 12.24 4.02
C MET A 107 3.67 13.23 4.04
N THR A 108 3.20 13.70 2.87
CA THR A 108 1.90 14.40 2.78
C THR A 108 0.72 13.45 3.02
N ASN A 109 0.88 12.16 2.73
CA ASN A 109 -0.19 11.17 2.87
C ASN A 109 -0.38 10.76 4.33
N GLU A 110 -1.55 11.07 4.87
CA GLU A 110 -1.88 10.78 6.27
C GLU A 110 -1.87 9.28 6.60
N ARG A 111 -2.26 8.41 5.64
CA ARG A 111 -2.24 6.95 5.82
C ARG A 111 -0.81 6.42 5.95
N VAL A 112 0.13 6.97 5.19
CA VAL A 112 1.56 6.61 5.30
C VAL A 112 2.07 6.98 6.70
N LYS A 113 1.84 8.22 7.14
CA LYS A 113 2.26 8.67 8.47
C LYS A 113 1.66 7.82 9.58
N PHE A 114 0.36 7.54 9.52
CA PHE A 114 -0.33 6.70 10.51
C PHE A 114 0.26 5.29 10.56
N ASN A 115 0.45 4.65 9.40
CA ASN A 115 1.00 3.29 9.32
C ASN A 115 2.43 3.21 9.87
N ILE A 116 3.29 4.19 9.56
CA ILE A 116 4.66 4.24 10.12
C ILE A 116 4.61 4.29 11.66
N VAL A 117 3.75 5.12 12.26
CA VAL A 117 3.66 5.26 13.71
C VAL A 117 3.09 4.01 14.39
N MET A 118 2.13 3.34 13.75
CA MET A 118 1.53 2.10 14.28
C MET A 118 2.42 0.87 14.10
N ASN A 119 3.38 0.89 13.18
CA ASN A 119 4.18 -0.28 12.86
C ASN A 119 5.28 -0.54 13.92
N ARG A 120 5.30 -1.76 14.47
CA ARG A 120 6.27 -2.20 15.49
C ARG A 120 7.72 -2.25 15.00
N LYS A 121 7.95 -2.30 13.69
CA LYS A 121 9.28 -2.31 13.07
C LYS A 121 9.87 -0.92 12.88
N THR A 122 9.06 0.12 13.06
CA THR A 122 9.51 1.51 12.96
C THR A 122 10.40 1.87 14.14
N PRO A 123 11.65 2.34 13.90
CA PRO A 123 12.50 2.86 14.96
C PRO A 123 11.82 3.99 15.73
N ARG A 124 11.92 3.96 17.07
CA ARG A 124 11.19 4.88 17.96
C ARG A 124 11.43 6.35 17.62
N ALA A 125 12.66 6.73 17.27
CA ALA A 125 13.00 8.11 16.90
C ALA A 125 12.21 8.59 15.67
N VAL A 126 12.13 7.74 14.62
CA VAL A 126 11.36 8.06 13.41
C VAL A 126 9.87 8.11 13.72
N ALA A 127 9.35 7.14 14.49
CA ALA A 127 7.94 7.13 14.88
C ALA A 127 7.54 8.39 15.66
N LEU A 128 8.38 8.88 16.59
CA LEU A 128 8.14 10.13 17.32
C LEU A 128 8.14 11.35 16.40
N HIS A 129 9.08 11.42 15.46
CA HIS A 129 9.12 12.49 14.47
C HIS A 129 7.84 12.51 13.63
N VAL A 130 7.46 11.36 13.05
CA VAL A 130 6.26 11.23 12.20
C VAL A 130 4.97 11.48 13.00
N PHE A 131 4.90 11.05 14.26
CA PHE A 131 3.77 11.32 15.15
C PHE A 131 3.50 12.82 15.32
N GLY A 132 4.56 13.64 15.35
CA GLY A 132 4.45 15.09 15.39
C GLY A 132 3.67 15.68 14.21
N LEU A 133 3.72 15.02 13.05
CA LEU A 133 3.14 15.44 11.77
C LEU A 133 1.72 14.94 11.55
N LEU A 134 1.15 14.15 12.46
CA LEU A 134 -0.20 13.62 12.36
C LEU A 134 -1.26 14.69 12.63
N ASN A 135 -2.38 14.59 11.90
CA ASN A 135 -3.53 15.44 12.12
C ASN A 135 -4.39 14.97 13.31
N ILE A 136 -5.35 15.80 13.71
CA ILE A 136 -6.24 15.53 14.85
C ILE A 136 -7.05 14.24 14.65
N ARG A 137 -7.49 13.94 13.43
CA ARG A 137 -8.27 12.73 13.12
C ARG A 137 -7.44 11.47 13.39
N SER A 138 -6.21 11.43 12.91
CA SER A 138 -5.26 10.34 13.14
C SER A 138 -4.91 10.20 14.62
N LEU A 139 -4.68 11.31 15.33
CA LEU A 139 -4.43 11.28 16.77
C LEU A 139 -5.61 10.67 17.54
N LYS A 140 -6.86 11.06 17.20
CA LYS A 140 -8.08 10.46 17.76
C LYS A 140 -8.15 8.96 17.46
N GLN A 141 -7.77 8.54 16.25
CA GLN A 141 -7.75 7.13 15.88
C GLN A 141 -6.71 6.35 16.69
N ILE A 142 -5.49 6.87 16.86
CA ILE A 142 -4.45 6.25 17.69
C ILE A 142 -4.92 6.10 19.14
N ALA A 143 -5.51 7.15 19.70
CA ALA A 143 -6.01 7.15 21.07
C ALA A 143 -7.06 6.05 21.32
N LYS A 144 -7.92 5.78 20.33
CA LYS A 144 -9.01 4.80 20.42
C LYS A 144 -8.61 3.37 20.05
N THR A 145 -7.53 3.18 19.29
CA THR A 145 -7.17 1.87 18.74
C THR A 145 -6.52 0.97 19.81
N PRO A 146 -7.10 -0.19 20.17
CA PRO A 146 -6.52 -1.08 21.18
C PRO A 146 -5.15 -1.67 20.80
N GLY A 147 -4.86 -1.79 19.50
CA GLY A 147 -3.58 -2.30 18.98
C GLY A 147 -2.45 -1.27 18.87
N SER A 148 -2.71 0.03 19.14
CA SER A 148 -1.65 1.05 19.06
C SER A 148 -0.59 0.86 20.16
N PRO A 149 0.70 1.18 19.92
CA PRO A 149 1.70 1.11 20.98
C PRO A 149 1.31 2.01 22.17
N PRO A 150 1.36 1.52 23.43
CA PRO A 150 0.85 2.24 24.60
C PRO A 150 1.45 3.64 24.78
N ALA A 151 2.73 3.81 24.43
CA ALA A 151 3.40 5.11 24.46
C ALA A 151 2.73 6.13 23.53
N PHE A 152 2.43 5.76 22.29
CA PHE A 152 1.78 6.65 21.32
C PHE A 152 0.32 6.90 21.66
N ARG A 153 -0.39 5.93 22.25
CA ARG A 153 -1.76 6.14 22.76
C ARG A 153 -1.80 7.24 23.82
N ARG A 154 -0.92 7.15 24.82
CA ARG A 154 -0.83 8.16 25.90
C ARG A 154 -0.42 9.53 25.34
N LEU A 155 0.56 9.57 24.43
CA LEU A 155 0.97 10.81 23.78
C LEU A 155 -0.18 11.45 22.97
N ALA A 156 -0.97 10.63 22.27
CA ALA A 156 -2.12 11.12 21.51
C ALA A 156 -3.19 11.72 22.43
N LEU A 157 -3.53 11.05 23.54
CA LEU A 157 -4.48 11.56 24.52
C LEU A 157 -4.03 12.91 25.11
N ASN A 158 -2.77 13.01 25.53
CA ASN A 158 -2.22 14.25 26.07
C ASN A 158 -2.26 15.38 25.03
N LYS A 159 -1.89 15.09 23.77
CA LYS A 159 -1.91 16.09 22.69
C LYS A 159 -3.35 16.53 22.35
N LEU A 160 -4.34 15.65 22.46
CA LEU A 160 -5.75 15.97 22.23
C LEU A 160 -6.37 16.79 23.36
N GLN A 161 -5.98 16.56 24.62
CA GLN A 161 -6.46 17.33 25.78
C GLN A 161 -5.89 18.75 25.83
N GLY A 162 -4.70 18.97 25.29
CA GLY A 162 -4.08 20.30 25.19
C GLY A 162 -4.58 21.15 24.03
N LEU A 163 -5.46 20.63 23.18
CA LEU A 163 -6.08 21.40 22.10
C LEU A 163 -7.30 22.16 22.67
N PRO A 164 -7.47 23.45 22.37
CA PRO A 164 -8.69 24.17 22.74
C PRO A 164 -9.88 23.45 22.10
N ALA A 165 -10.97 23.31 22.87
CA ALA A 165 -12.24 22.88 22.31
C ALA A 165 -12.72 24.00 21.38
N GLU A 166 -12.65 23.76 20.07
CA GLU A 166 -13.41 24.54 19.08
C GLU A 166 -14.92 24.36 19.30
#